data_AF-A0A9E9NS91-F1
#
_entry.id   AF-A0A9E9NS91-F1
#
_cell.length_a   1.000
_cell.length_b   1.000
_cell.length_c   1.000
_cell.angle_alpha   90.00
_cell.angle_beta   90.00
_cell.angle_gamma   90.00
#
_symmetry.space_group_name_H-M   'P 1'
#
loop_
_entity.id
_entity.type
_entity.pdbx_description
1 polymer ?
#
loop_
_entity_poly.entity_id
_entity_poly.type
_entity_poly.pdbx_seq_one_letter_code
_entity_poly.pdbx_strand_id
1 'polypeptide(L)'
;MRPTLFYDARLKGISPSGNGDKLIIEYQGREIFLPADSANAQHYEKRLKASGNEAGLIGLARQVRRRTPGNRRAGVFYRFDAYCDQTLRRAFDLDDYEYLDNSYNLNCIGWRNAKNPDGFLAPRGILPGEDGRFVSDNTEKYLFAIPFEFIELATRMKTDPATLLKTFIADTCNLQSTPELPRADGLSGRGTEALRKARDYLRTAWRLKKDFF
;
A
#
# COMPACT_ATOMS: atom_id res chain seq x y z
N MET A 1 -0.61 15.97 -20.29
CA MET A 1 -0.40 15.57 -18.88
C MET A 1 -0.08 14.08 -18.86
N ARG A 2 0.98 13.61 -18.17
CA ARG A 2 1.26 12.16 -18.10
C ARG A 2 0.32 11.50 -17.08
N PRO A 3 -0.25 10.31 -17.36
CA PRO A 3 -1.12 9.60 -16.43
C PRO A 3 -0.43 9.35 -15.09
N THR A 4 -1.18 9.45 -13.99
CA THR A 4 -0.66 9.19 -12.64
C THR A 4 -0.71 7.70 -12.26
N LEU A 5 -1.54 6.91 -12.94
CA LEU A 5 -1.77 5.49 -12.68
C LEU A 5 -1.89 4.75 -14.01
N PHE A 6 -1.28 3.57 -14.08
CA PHE A 6 -1.43 2.59 -15.16
C PHE A 6 -1.80 1.26 -14.52
N TYR A 7 -3.11 0.97 -14.48
CA TYR A 7 -3.62 -0.33 -14.03
C TYR A 7 -3.36 -1.41 -15.07
N ASP A 8 -3.31 -2.67 -14.67
CA ASP A 8 -3.12 -3.82 -15.56
C ASP A 8 -1.88 -3.69 -16.47
N ALA A 9 -0.89 -2.90 -16.05
CA ALA A 9 0.34 -2.71 -16.77
C ALA A 9 1.22 -3.95 -16.59
N ARG A 10 1.81 -4.42 -17.68
CA ARG A 10 2.75 -5.54 -17.64
C ARG A 10 4.18 -5.02 -17.63
N LEU A 11 4.89 -5.22 -16.53
CA LEU A 11 6.32 -4.94 -16.44
C LEU A 11 7.11 -5.96 -17.25
N LYS A 12 7.76 -5.48 -18.31
CA LYS A 12 8.60 -6.28 -19.21
C LYS A 12 10.07 -6.29 -18.78
N GLY A 13 10.53 -5.19 -18.19
CA GLY A 13 11.93 -5.06 -17.83
C GLY A 13 12.27 -3.71 -17.20
N ILE A 14 13.54 -3.55 -16.89
CA ILE A 14 14.12 -2.32 -16.36
C ILE A 14 15.31 -1.95 -17.22
N SER A 15 15.33 -0.71 -17.69
CA SER A 15 16.45 -0.15 -18.44
C SER A 15 17.23 0.82 -17.56
N PRO A 16 18.54 0.59 -17.32
CA PRO A 16 19.38 1.63 -16.75
C PRO A 16 19.56 2.73 -17.80
N SER A 17 19.31 3.98 -17.41
CA SER A 17 19.58 5.14 -18.27
C SER A 17 20.55 6.09 -17.56
N GLY A 18 21.30 6.90 -18.32
CA GLY A 18 22.21 7.90 -17.75
C GLY A 18 21.53 8.90 -16.80
N ASN A 19 20.20 9.01 -16.84
CA ASN A 19 19.38 9.85 -15.96
C ASN A 19 18.60 9.04 -14.90
N GLY A 20 19.01 7.80 -14.60
CA GLY A 20 18.38 6.90 -13.63
C GLY A 20 17.61 5.74 -14.27
N ASP A 21 17.12 4.83 -13.44
CA ASP A 21 16.42 3.62 -13.88
C ASP A 21 15.08 3.96 -14.55
N LYS A 22 14.68 3.17 -15.55
CA LYS A 22 13.37 3.26 -16.20
C LYS A 22 12.64 1.94 -16.12
N LEU A 23 11.36 1.97 -15.74
CA LEU A 23 10.44 0.85 -15.89
C LEU A 23 10.03 0.76 -17.36
N ILE A 24 10.15 -0.43 -17.94
CA ILE A 24 9.62 -0.76 -19.27
C ILE A 24 8.31 -1.51 -19.03
N ILE A 25 7.18 -0.84 -19.29
CA ILE A 25 5.85 -1.43 -19.13
C ILE A 25 5.16 -1.55 -20.49
N GLU A 26 4.38 -2.61 -20.66
CA GLU A 26 3.37 -2.73 -21.71
C GLU A 26 2.02 -2.33 -21.12
N TYR A 27 1.36 -1.35 -21.74
CA TYR A 27 0.05 -0.86 -21.33
C TYR A 27 -0.80 -0.59 -22.58
N GLN A 28 -2.00 -1.19 -22.64
CA GLN A 28 -2.91 -1.09 -23.79
C GLN A 28 -2.23 -1.42 -25.14
N GLY A 29 -1.38 -2.44 -25.16
CA GLY A 29 -0.66 -2.90 -26.35
C GLY A 29 0.52 -2.00 -26.79
N ARG A 30 0.91 -1.02 -25.97
CA ARG A 30 2.04 -0.13 -26.25
C ARG A 30 3.10 -0.24 -25.17
N GLU A 31 4.36 -0.19 -25.58
CA GLU A 31 5.49 -0.11 -24.65
C GLU A 31 5.71 1.35 -24.21
N ILE A 32 5.86 1.54 -22.90
CA ILE A 32 6.03 2.84 -22.25
C ILE A 32 7.23 2.79 -21.31
N PHE A 33 8.08 3.80 -21.41
CA PHE A 33 9.26 3.98 -20.56
C PHE A 33 8.97 5.02 -19.49
N LEU A 34 8.93 4.59 -18.23
CA LEU A 34 8.62 5.45 -17.08
C LEU A 34 9.86 5.64 -16.20
N PRO A 35 10.19 6.87 -15.74
CA PRO A 35 11.28 7.06 -14.78
C PRO A 35 10.94 6.31 -13.49
N ALA A 36 11.81 5.41 -13.07
CA ALA A 36 11.55 4.50 -11.96
C ALA A 36 12.01 5.07 -10.63
N ASP A 37 11.33 4.71 -9.54
CA ASP A 37 11.97 4.74 -8.23
C ASP A 37 13.03 3.64 -8.16
N SER A 38 14.30 4.00 -7.95
CA SER A 38 15.42 3.05 -8.05
C SER A 38 15.33 1.86 -7.09
N ALA A 39 14.83 2.06 -5.86
CA ALA A 39 14.70 0.95 -4.91
C ALA A 39 13.62 -0.04 -5.38
N ASN A 40 12.52 0.49 -5.90
CA ASN A 40 11.48 -0.33 -6.52
C ASN A 40 11.97 -1.03 -7.80
N ALA A 41 12.71 -0.34 -8.66
CA ALA A 41 13.30 -0.92 -9.86
C ALA A 41 14.21 -2.10 -9.50
N GLN A 42 15.21 -1.90 -8.65
CA GLN A 42 16.13 -2.97 -8.24
C GLN A 42 15.42 -4.20 -7.65
N HIS A 43 14.35 -3.98 -6.88
CA HIS A 43 13.51 -5.08 -6.36
C HIS A 43 12.88 -5.88 -7.50
N TYR A 44 12.24 -5.22 -8.47
CA TYR A 44 11.57 -5.90 -9.57
C TYR A 44 12.54 -6.46 -10.62
N GLU A 45 13.73 -5.89 -10.76
CA GLU A 45 14.76 -6.45 -11.63
C GLU A 45 15.17 -7.84 -11.15
N LYS A 46 15.42 -7.97 -9.83
CA LYS A 46 15.72 -9.25 -9.19
C LYS A 46 14.54 -10.22 -9.32
N ARG A 47 13.31 -9.75 -9.11
CA ARG A 47 12.11 -10.58 -9.19
C ARG A 47 11.85 -11.12 -10.59
N LEU A 48 12.01 -10.29 -11.63
CA LEU A 48 11.90 -10.71 -13.03
C LEU A 48 12.94 -11.79 -13.37
N LYS A 49 14.20 -11.55 -13.02
CA LYS A 49 15.30 -12.51 -13.22
C LYS A 49 15.05 -13.85 -12.49
N ALA A 50 14.53 -13.81 -11.27
CA ALA A 50 14.25 -15.01 -10.48
C ALA A 50 13.03 -15.79 -10.99
N SER A 51 12.03 -15.10 -11.54
CA SER A 51 10.79 -15.74 -12.01
C SER A 51 10.95 -16.56 -13.29
N GLY A 52 12.02 -16.33 -14.07
CA GLY A 52 12.17 -16.91 -15.41
C GLY A 52 11.04 -16.55 -16.38
N ASN A 53 10.15 -15.64 -15.99
CA ASN A 53 8.88 -15.42 -16.66
C ASN A 53 9.06 -14.38 -17.75
N GLU A 54 9.37 -14.84 -18.96
CA GLU A 54 9.47 -13.99 -20.17
C GLU A 54 8.18 -13.21 -20.45
N ALA A 55 7.04 -13.68 -19.92
CA ALA A 55 5.76 -13.02 -20.04
C ALA A 55 5.65 -11.71 -19.23
N GLY A 56 6.56 -11.43 -18.30
CA GLY A 56 6.53 -10.26 -17.43
C GLY A 56 5.52 -10.36 -16.28
N LEU A 57 5.41 -9.30 -15.47
CA LEU A 57 4.51 -9.24 -14.30
C LEU A 57 3.43 -8.20 -14.51
N ILE A 58 2.18 -8.54 -14.19
CA ILE A 58 1.04 -7.62 -14.27
C ILE A 58 0.85 -6.93 -12.92
N GLY A 59 0.56 -5.64 -12.96
CA GLY A 59 0.43 -4.81 -11.78
C GLY A 59 0.00 -3.38 -12.05
N LEU A 60 0.14 -2.56 -11.01
CA LEU A 60 -0.12 -1.12 -11.05
C LEU A 60 1.20 -0.36 -11.14
N ALA A 61 1.39 0.46 -12.17
CA ALA A 61 2.41 1.50 -12.16
C ALA A 61 1.79 2.81 -11.67
N ARG A 62 2.30 3.36 -10.56
CA ARG A 62 1.80 4.61 -9.96
C ARG A 62 2.87 5.67 -9.85
N GLN A 63 2.49 6.91 -10.11
CA GLN A 63 3.35 8.06 -9.94
C GLN A 63 3.59 8.33 -8.46
N VAL A 64 4.85 8.53 -8.10
CA VAL A 64 5.30 8.92 -6.76
C VAL A 64 6.17 10.17 -6.87
N ARG A 65 6.11 11.01 -5.83
CA ARG A 65 6.96 12.19 -5.72
C ARG A 65 8.00 11.94 -4.64
N ARG A 66 9.28 12.10 -4.99
CA ARG A 66 10.38 11.88 -4.05
C ARG A 66 11.28 13.09 -4.03
N ARG A 67 11.63 13.57 -2.83
CA ARG A 67 12.69 14.56 -2.64
C ARG A 67 14.02 13.83 -2.60
N THR A 68 14.91 14.18 -3.52
CA THR A 68 16.30 13.70 -3.51
C THR A 68 17.13 14.66 -2.66
N PRO A 69 18.03 14.17 -1.79
CA PRO A 69 18.94 15.03 -1.04
C PRO A 69 19.69 15.99 -1.98
N GLY A 70 19.73 17.28 -1.63
CA GLY A 70 20.37 18.32 -2.45
C GLY A 70 19.48 18.96 -3.51
N ASN A 71 18.28 18.44 -3.78
CA ASN A 71 17.37 18.99 -4.79
C ASN A 71 16.18 19.73 -4.15
N ARG A 72 15.95 21.00 -4.54
CA ARG A 72 14.88 21.83 -3.96
C ARG A 72 13.47 21.38 -4.39
N ARG A 73 13.35 20.68 -5.53
CA ARG A 73 12.07 20.16 -6.06
C ARG A 73 12.04 18.64 -5.97
N ALA A 74 10.87 18.09 -5.64
CA ALA A 74 10.66 16.64 -5.68
C ALA A 74 10.65 16.17 -7.14
N GLY A 75 11.44 15.14 -7.44
CA GLY A 75 11.39 14.44 -8.71
C GLY A 75 10.10 13.62 -8.82
N VAL A 76 9.65 13.42 -10.06
CA VAL A 76 8.49 12.59 -10.39
C VAL A 76 8.99 11.25 -10.91
N PHE A 77 8.65 10.19 -10.19
CA PHE A 77 9.04 8.81 -10.50
C PHE A 77 7.80 7.91 -10.55
N TYR A 78 7.97 6.68 -10.99
CA TYR A 78 6.95 5.65 -10.97
C TYR A 78 7.43 4.47 -10.14
N ARG A 79 6.49 3.93 -9.37
CA ARG A 79 6.61 2.69 -8.63
C ARG A 79 5.71 1.65 -9.29
N PHE A 80 6.23 0.46 -9.52
CA PHE A 80 5.45 -0.70 -9.90
C PHE A 80 5.08 -1.52 -8.66
N ASP A 81 3.83 -1.93 -8.58
CA ASP A 81 3.32 -2.83 -7.55
C ASP A 81 2.62 -4.00 -8.29
N ALA A 82 3.31 -5.14 -8.42
CA ALA A 82 2.78 -6.34 -9.06
C ALA A 82 1.57 -6.87 -8.27
N TYR A 83 0.54 -7.32 -8.98
CA TYR A 83 -0.61 -7.95 -8.34
C TYR A 83 -0.20 -9.27 -7.70
N CYS A 84 -0.73 -9.56 -6.51
CA CYS A 84 -0.51 -10.83 -5.85
C CYS A 84 -1.10 -11.96 -6.72
N ASP A 85 -2.33 -11.77 -7.20
CA ASP A 85 -2.99 -12.58 -8.23
C ASP A 85 -2.70 -12.02 -9.64
N GLN A 86 -1.94 -12.74 -10.45
CA GLN A 86 -1.59 -12.32 -11.82
C GLN A 86 -2.76 -12.38 -12.82
N THR A 87 -3.90 -12.97 -12.45
CA THR A 87 -5.15 -12.96 -13.24
C THR A 87 -6.02 -11.75 -12.94
N LEU A 88 -5.72 -10.99 -11.88
CA LEU A 88 -6.47 -9.81 -11.45
C LEU A 88 -6.42 -8.68 -12.50
N ARG A 89 -7.58 -8.13 -12.83
CA ARG A 89 -7.74 -7.00 -13.75
C ARG A 89 -8.72 -5.97 -13.22
N ARG A 90 -8.60 -4.72 -13.65
CA ARG A 90 -9.62 -3.70 -13.39
C ARG A 90 -10.89 -3.98 -14.18
N ALA A 91 -12.02 -3.87 -13.50
CA ALA A 91 -13.35 -3.83 -14.09
C ALA A 91 -13.89 -2.39 -13.96
N PHE A 92 -13.52 -1.50 -14.87
CA PHE A 92 -13.92 -0.09 -14.83
C PHE A 92 -15.43 0.11 -14.94
N ASP A 93 -16.10 -0.84 -15.61
CA ASP A 93 -17.54 -0.94 -15.78
C ASP A 93 -18.30 -1.16 -14.47
N LEU A 94 -17.63 -1.71 -13.44
CA LEU A 94 -18.21 -1.96 -12.14
C LEU A 94 -17.88 -0.87 -11.12
N ASP A 95 -17.14 0.18 -11.48
CA ASP A 95 -16.76 1.20 -10.51
C ASP A 95 -17.99 1.92 -9.93
N ASP A 96 -18.06 1.98 -8.60
CA ASP A 96 -19.11 2.66 -7.87
C ASP A 96 -18.54 3.90 -7.18
N TYR A 97 -18.99 5.06 -7.65
CA TYR A 97 -18.56 6.39 -7.22
C TYR A 97 -19.67 7.13 -6.45
N GLU A 98 -20.58 6.41 -5.79
CA GLU A 98 -21.57 7.06 -4.94
C GLU A 98 -20.88 7.93 -3.86
N TYR A 99 -21.08 9.25 -3.98
CA TYR A 99 -20.45 10.27 -3.16
C TYR A 99 -21.19 10.41 -1.82
N LEU A 100 -21.11 9.37 -0.99
CA LEU A 100 -21.82 9.30 0.29
C LEU A 100 -20.90 9.61 1.47
N ASP A 101 -20.39 10.85 1.52
CA ASP A 101 -19.65 11.44 2.65
C ASP A 101 -18.12 11.12 2.73
N ASN A 102 -17.38 11.90 3.53
CA ASN A 102 -15.91 11.92 3.66
C ASN A 102 -15.28 10.66 4.32
N SER A 103 -15.95 9.51 4.27
CA SER A 103 -15.38 8.26 4.78
C SER A 103 -14.39 7.67 3.77
N TYR A 104 -13.22 7.27 4.27
CA TYR A 104 -12.04 6.89 3.48
C TYR A 104 -12.27 5.65 2.58
N ASN A 105 -13.40 4.95 2.73
CA ASN A 105 -13.69 3.64 2.14
C ASN A 105 -14.98 3.57 1.29
N LEU A 106 -15.65 4.69 1.00
CA LEU A 106 -16.94 4.66 0.29
C LEU A 106 -16.85 4.51 -1.23
N ASN A 107 -15.75 4.95 -1.85
CA ASN A 107 -15.57 4.71 -3.28
C ASN A 107 -15.08 3.27 -3.47
N CYS A 108 -15.87 2.47 -4.16
CA CYS A 108 -15.51 1.11 -4.51
C CYS A 108 -15.09 1.05 -5.97
N ILE A 109 -13.98 0.38 -6.25
CA ILE A 109 -13.51 0.16 -7.61
C ILE A 109 -13.68 -1.30 -7.98
N GLY A 110 -14.06 -1.54 -9.24
CA GLY A 110 -14.32 -2.86 -9.77
C GLY A 110 -13.06 -3.66 -10.07
N TRP A 111 -13.08 -4.93 -9.75
CA TRP A 111 -12.02 -5.87 -10.06
C TRP A 111 -12.61 -7.13 -10.64
N ARG A 112 -11.81 -7.89 -11.39
CA ARG A 112 -12.16 -9.24 -11.83
C ARG A 112 -10.90 -10.10 -11.81
N ASN A 113 -11.06 -11.40 -11.67
CA ASN A 113 -9.96 -12.35 -11.77
C ASN A 113 -10.48 -13.70 -12.27
N ALA A 114 -9.61 -14.70 -12.39
CA ALA A 114 -10.00 -16.01 -12.92
C ALA A 114 -11.12 -16.70 -12.11
N LYS A 115 -11.19 -16.45 -10.79
CA LYS A 115 -12.23 -17.02 -9.91
C LYS A 115 -13.55 -16.23 -9.92
N ASN A 116 -13.48 -14.92 -10.13
CA ASN A 116 -14.62 -14.02 -10.17
C ASN A 116 -14.63 -13.31 -11.53
N PRO A 117 -15.03 -14.00 -12.62
CA PRO A 117 -14.99 -13.45 -13.98
C PRO A 117 -16.00 -12.30 -14.18
N ASP A 118 -17.13 -12.36 -13.48
CA ASP A 118 -18.18 -11.33 -13.48
C ASP A 118 -17.77 -10.09 -12.68
N GLY A 119 -16.70 -10.21 -11.89
CA GLY A 119 -16.11 -9.14 -11.11
C GLY A 119 -16.68 -8.96 -9.71
N PHE A 120 -16.06 -8.06 -8.95
CA PHE A 120 -16.35 -7.75 -7.56
C PHE A 120 -15.85 -6.33 -7.23
N LEU A 121 -16.34 -5.77 -6.12
CA LEU A 121 -15.95 -4.45 -5.64
C LEU A 121 -14.89 -4.53 -4.55
N ALA A 122 -13.91 -3.63 -4.58
CA ALA A 122 -12.99 -3.42 -3.47
C ALA A 122 -12.84 -1.92 -3.17
N PRO A 123 -12.59 -1.54 -1.90
CA PRO A 123 -12.40 -0.14 -1.53
C PRO A 123 -11.26 0.52 -2.32
N ARG A 124 -11.47 1.78 -2.69
CA ARG A 124 -10.49 2.58 -3.43
C ARG A 124 -9.15 2.62 -2.69
N GLY A 125 -8.08 2.31 -3.42
CA GLY A 125 -6.73 2.33 -2.89
C GLY A 125 -6.24 0.97 -2.39
N ILE A 126 -7.13 -0.03 -2.28
CA ILE A 126 -6.75 -1.42 -2.07
C ILE A 126 -6.50 -2.09 -3.42
N LEU A 127 -5.38 -2.79 -3.51
CA LEU A 127 -5.13 -3.80 -4.54
C LEU A 127 -5.53 -5.15 -3.94
N PRO A 128 -6.57 -5.82 -4.44
CA PRO A 128 -6.95 -7.14 -3.96
C PRO A 128 -5.79 -8.13 -4.00
N GLY A 129 -5.74 -9.01 -3.00
CA GLY A 129 -4.76 -10.08 -2.89
C GLY A 129 -5.12 -11.30 -3.72
N GLU A 130 -4.66 -12.47 -3.29
CA GLU A 130 -4.95 -13.73 -3.96
C GLU A 130 -6.45 -14.00 -4.02
N ASP A 131 -6.94 -14.46 -5.17
CA ASP A 131 -8.36 -14.76 -5.39
C ASP A 131 -9.29 -13.55 -5.22
N GLY A 132 -8.74 -12.33 -5.22
CA GLY A 132 -9.51 -11.10 -4.98
C GLY A 132 -9.78 -10.84 -3.50
N ARG A 133 -9.10 -11.56 -2.59
CA ARG A 133 -9.33 -11.44 -1.15
C ARG A 133 -8.74 -10.14 -0.59
N PHE A 134 -9.43 -9.59 0.40
CA PHE A 134 -8.99 -8.50 1.25
C PHE A 134 -9.79 -8.53 2.56
N VAL A 135 -9.32 -7.87 3.61
CA VAL A 135 -10.11 -7.66 4.83
C VAL A 135 -10.95 -6.40 4.64
N SER A 136 -12.28 -6.56 4.68
CA SER A 136 -13.20 -5.41 4.60
C SER A 136 -13.06 -4.50 5.81
N ASP A 137 -13.29 -3.21 5.62
CA ASP A 137 -13.35 -2.26 6.72
C ASP A 137 -14.72 -2.35 7.39
N ASN A 138 -14.77 -3.09 8.50
CA ASN A 138 -15.93 -3.12 9.39
C ASN A 138 -15.66 -2.32 10.67
N THR A 139 -14.74 -1.34 10.63
CA THR A 139 -14.38 -0.55 11.80
C THR A 139 -15.40 0.55 12.07
N GLU A 140 -15.68 0.78 13.34
CA GLU A 140 -16.48 1.92 13.78
C GLU A 140 -15.56 3.11 14.10
N LYS A 141 -15.95 4.30 13.65
CA LYS A 141 -15.20 5.52 13.94
C LYS A 141 -15.38 5.90 15.41
N TYR A 142 -14.29 5.85 16.18
CA TYR A 142 -14.26 6.35 17.54
C TYR A 142 -13.39 7.60 17.65
N LEU A 143 -13.97 8.71 18.11
CA LEU A 143 -13.25 9.97 18.32
C LEU A 143 -12.71 10.03 19.75
N PHE A 144 -11.40 10.19 19.87
CA PHE A 144 -10.76 10.37 21.16
C PHE A 144 -9.51 11.24 21.03
N ALA A 145 -9.14 11.90 22.13
CA ALA A 145 -7.93 12.70 22.19
C ALA A 145 -6.70 11.77 22.15
N ILE A 146 -5.74 12.09 21.28
CA ILE A 146 -4.48 11.36 21.23
C ILE A 146 -3.76 11.56 22.57
N PRO A 147 -3.32 10.49 23.27
CA PRO A 147 -2.60 10.64 24.52
C PRO A 147 -1.31 11.47 24.34
N PHE A 148 -1.02 12.34 25.31
CA PHE A 148 0.07 13.32 25.21
C PHE A 148 1.43 12.69 24.91
N GLU A 149 1.72 11.53 25.47
CA GLU A 149 2.97 10.78 25.22
C GLU A 149 3.19 10.49 23.73
N PHE A 150 2.13 10.18 22.97
CA PHE A 150 2.23 9.93 21.53
C PHE A 150 2.47 11.23 20.76
N ILE A 151 1.91 12.35 21.23
CA ILE A 151 2.16 13.68 20.65
C ILE A 151 3.63 14.07 20.83
N GLU A 152 4.16 13.87 22.04
CA GLU A 152 5.56 14.18 22.36
C GLU A 152 6.54 13.32 21.55
N LEU A 153 6.30 12.00 21.51
CA LEU A 153 7.11 11.08 20.72
C LEU A 153 7.06 11.43 19.23
N ALA A 154 5.85 11.71 18.71
CA ALA A 154 5.68 12.07 17.31
C ALA A 154 6.43 13.36 16.94
N THR A 155 6.42 14.35 17.84
CA THR A 155 7.17 15.61 17.68
C THR A 155 8.67 15.36 17.58
N ARG A 156 9.22 14.57 18.51
CA ARG A 156 10.66 14.20 18.51
C ARG A 156 11.06 13.43 17.25
N MET A 157 10.17 12.55 16.78
CA MET A 157 10.39 11.71 15.61
C MET A 157 10.00 12.38 14.27
N LYS A 158 9.48 13.61 14.30
CA LYS A 158 8.96 14.33 13.12
C LYS A 158 7.95 13.50 12.31
N THR A 159 7.06 12.80 13.00
CA THR A 159 5.99 12.00 12.40
C THR A 159 4.62 12.51 12.83
N ASP A 160 3.57 12.08 12.13
CA ASP A 160 2.19 12.34 12.54
C ASP A 160 1.82 11.48 13.77
N PRO A 161 1.28 12.07 14.85
CA PRO A 161 0.91 11.33 16.06
C PRO A 161 -0.23 10.34 15.83
N ALA A 162 -1.19 10.65 14.94
CA ALA A 162 -2.28 9.71 14.65
C ALA A 162 -1.76 8.44 13.97
N THR A 163 -0.82 8.58 13.04
CA THR A 163 -0.13 7.47 12.38
C THR A 163 0.64 6.62 13.37
N LEU A 164 1.37 7.25 14.32
CA LEU A 164 2.11 6.54 15.36
C LEU A 164 1.17 5.71 16.24
N LEU A 165 0.07 6.32 16.70
CA LEU A 165 -0.92 5.64 17.54
C LEU A 165 -1.63 4.51 16.80
N LYS A 166 -2.05 4.70 15.55
CA LYS A 166 -2.66 3.64 14.72
C LYS A 166 -1.73 2.44 14.56
N THR A 167 -0.44 2.70 14.34
CA THR A 167 0.57 1.64 14.26
C THR A 167 0.66 0.87 15.57
N PHE A 168 0.74 1.60 16.70
CA PHE A 168 0.81 0.99 18.02
C PHE A 168 -0.41 0.12 18.35
N ILE A 169 -1.61 0.59 17.99
CA ILE A 169 -2.86 -0.19 18.12
C ILE A 169 -2.77 -1.45 17.25
N ALA A 170 -2.35 -1.32 15.99
CA ALA A 170 -2.21 -2.46 15.09
C ALA A 170 -1.21 -3.51 15.63
N ASP A 171 -0.05 -3.08 16.12
CA ASP A 171 0.95 -3.95 16.74
C ASP A 171 0.41 -4.64 18.00
N THR A 172 -0.25 -3.89 18.88
CA THR A 172 -0.90 -4.44 20.09
C THR A 172 -1.90 -5.55 19.75
N CYS A 173 -2.78 -5.27 18.79
CA CYS A 173 -3.85 -6.15 18.37
C CYS A 173 -3.39 -7.24 17.39
N ASN A 174 -2.11 -7.25 16.99
CA ASN A 174 -1.56 -8.13 15.96
C ASN A 174 -2.34 -8.05 14.63
N LEU A 175 -2.72 -6.84 14.23
CA LEU A 175 -3.33 -6.59 12.93
C LEU A 175 -2.20 -6.53 11.89
N GLN A 176 -2.21 -7.45 10.93
CA GLN A 176 -1.23 -7.50 9.85
C GLN A 176 -1.95 -7.32 8.51
N SER A 177 -1.41 -6.46 7.65
CA SER A 177 -1.80 -6.37 6.25
C SER A 177 -0.73 -7.04 5.40
N THR A 178 -1.09 -8.09 4.68
CA THR A 178 -0.16 -8.81 3.78
C THR A 178 -0.54 -8.56 2.31
N PRO A 179 0.35 -8.84 1.34
CA PRO A 179 -0.01 -8.78 -0.07
C PRO A 179 -1.17 -9.72 -0.46
N GLU A 180 -1.27 -10.87 0.20
CA GLU A 180 -2.29 -11.89 -0.06
C GLU A 180 -3.63 -11.53 0.58
N LEU A 181 -3.60 -10.83 1.72
CA LEU A 181 -4.78 -10.41 2.46
C LEU A 181 -4.62 -8.96 2.95
N PRO A 182 -4.67 -7.98 2.02
CA PRO A 182 -4.55 -6.57 2.36
C PRO A 182 -5.77 -6.09 3.14
N ARG A 183 -5.58 -5.10 4.03
CA ARG A 183 -6.66 -4.58 4.89
C ARG A 183 -7.18 -3.23 4.41
N ALA A 184 -8.49 -3.13 4.22
CA ALA A 184 -9.17 -1.90 3.83
C ALA A 184 -9.24 -0.84 4.96
N ASP A 185 -9.13 -1.26 6.22
CA ASP A 185 -9.10 -0.34 7.38
C ASP A 185 -7.78 0.45 7.49
N GLY A 186 -6.77 0.12 6.67
CA GLY A 186 -5.46 0.76 6.65
C GLY A 186 -4.60 0.47 7.89
N LEU A 187 -5.03 -0.43 8.77
CA LEU A 187 -4.27 -0.82 9.96
C LEU A 187 -3.26 -1.91 9.59
N SER A 188 -1.99 -1.71 9.95
CA SER A 188 -0.97 -2.73 9.80
C SER A 188 0.14 -2.53 10.83
N GLY A 189 0.49 -3.60 11.52
CA GLY A 189 1.65 -3.66 12.41
C GLY A 189 2.97 -3.60 11.62
N ARG A 190 4.05 -3.38 12.36
CA ARG A 190 5.44 -3.29 11.82
C ARG A 190 6.22 -4.59 11.93
N GLY A 191 5.65 -5.62 12.57
CA GLY A 191 6.22 -6.95 12.67
C GLY A 191 6.35 -7.45 14.11
N THR A 192 6.93 -8.64 14.25
CA THR A 192 6.95 -9.42 15.50
C THR A 192 7.61 -8.70 16.67
N GLU A 193 8.73 -8.02 16.44
CA GLU A 193 9.45 -7.31 17.50
C GLU A 193 8.71 -6.04 17.99
N ALA A 194 8.09 -5.30 17.07
CA ALA A 194 7.29 -4.14 17.40
C ALA A 194 6.04 -4.53 18.20
N LEU A 195 5.36 -5.60 17.76
CA LEU A 195 4.25 -6.23 18.46
C LEU A 195 4.63 -6.63 19.89
N ARG A 196 5.77 -7.29 20.08
CA ARG A 196 6.22 -7.72 21.41
C ARG A 196 6.37 -6.52 22.34
N LYS A 197 7.07 -5.48 21.87
CA LYS A 197 7.29 -4.25 22.64
C LYS A 197 6.00 -3.49 22.95
N ALA A 198 5.09 -3.39 21.99
CA ALA A 198 3.80 -2.71 22.20
C ALA A 198 2.95 -3.42 23.27
N ARG A 199 2.88 -4.75 23.21
CA ARG A 199 2.17 -5.56 24.20
C ARG A 199 2.80 -5.49 25.58
N ASP A 200 4.14 -5.51 25.66
CA ASP A 200 4.86 -5.39 26.93
C ASP A 200 4.66 -4.01 27.56
N TYR A 201 4.66 -2.94 26.76
CA TYR A 201 4.32 -1.59 27.23
C TYR A 201 2.92 -1.56 27.84
N LEU A 202 1.89 -2.06 27.13
CA LEU A 202 0.51 -2.06 27.64
C LEU A 202 0.36 -2.90 28.90
N ARG A 203 1.00 -4.07 28.95
CA ARG A 203 1.00 -4.92 30.14
C ARG A 203 1.59 -4.17 31.34
N THR A 204 2.66 -3.43 31.14
CA THR A 204 3.33 -2.66 32.19
C THR A 204 2.47 -1.49 32.65
N ALA A 205 1.93 -0.71 31.71
CA ALA A 205 1.02 0.40 32.01
C ALA A 205 -0.23 -0.06 32.78
N TRP A 206 -0.80 -1.20 32.39
CA TRP A 206 -1.96 -1.76 33.08
C TRP A 206 -1.62 -2.24 34.50
N ARG A 207 -0.48 -2.93 34.70
CA ARG A 207 -0.02 -3.34 36.02
C ARG A 207 0.15 -2.14 36.95
N LEU A 208 0.86 -1.11 36.49
CA LEU A 208 1.04 0.12 37.26
C LEU A 208 -0.31 0.75 37.62
N LYS A 209 -1.25 0.85 36.68
CA LYS A 209 -2.60 1.36 36.97
C LYS A 209 -3.31 0.52 38.05
N LYS A 210 -3.22 -0.80 37.98
CA LYS A 210 -3.85 -1.69 38.97
C LYS A 210 -3.26 -1.48 40.37
N ASP A 211 -1.98 -1.16 40.47
CA ASP A 211 -1.33 -0.91 41.76
C ASP A 211 -1.71 0.45 42.39
N PHE A 212 -2.45 1.30 41.66
CA PHE A 212 -2.97 2.59 42.13
C PHE A 212 -4.47 2.57 42.55
N PHE A 213 -5.20 1.46 42.35
CA PHE A 213 -6.62 1.30 42.69
C PHE A 213 -6.86 0.04 43.53
#